data_AF-A0A4Z0EHB8-F1
#
_entry.id   AF-A0A4Z0EHB8-F1
#
_cell.length_a   1.000
_cell.length_b   1.000
_cell.length_c   1.000
_cell.angle_alpha   90.00
_cell.angle_beta   90.00
_cell.angle_gamma   90.00
#
_symmetry.space_group_name_H-M   'P 1'
#
loop_
_entity.id
_entity.type
_entity.pdbx_description
1 polymer ?
#
loop_
_entity_poly.entity_id
_entity_poly.type
_entity_poly.pdbx_seq_one_letter_code
_entity_poly.pdbx_strand_id
1 'polypeptide(L)' 'MQKRFITLTADERSTLSAGRQYHRQYQFLDRCHGLLLSADGHAVAAIMAVFQVSRPTVYAWFNR' A
#
# COMPACT_ATOMS: atom_id res chain seq x y z
N MET A 1 -1.65 -17.30 10.22
CA MET A 1 -1.32 -16.52 9.01
C MET A 1 -0.34 -15.42 9.40
N GLN A 2 0.89 -15.42 8.87
CA GLN A 2 1.87 -14.36 9.16
C GLN A 2 1.35 -13.00 8.68
N LYS A 3 1.38 -12.00 9.57
CA LYS A 3 1.17 -10.60 9.21
C LYS A 3 2.40 -10.16 8.41
N ARG A 4 2.29 -10.17 7.08
CA ARG A 4 3.31 -9.57 6.21
C ARG A 4 3.07 -8.07 6.19
N PHE A 5 3.87 -7.35 6.98
CA PHE A 5 4.05 -5.91 6.83
C PHE A 5 5.20 -5.68 5.85
N ILE A 6 5.08 -4.65 5.03
CA ILE A 6 6.20 -4.23 4.19
C ILE A 6 7.10 -3.29 5.00
N THR A 7 8.41 -3.43 4.82
CA THR A 7 9.36 -2.45 5.34
C THR A 7 9.67 -1.49 4.22
N LEU A 8 9.41 -0.20 4.43
CA LEU A 8 9.78 0.87 3.50
C LEU A 8 10.90 1.70 4.09
N THR A 9 11.89 2.03 3.29
CA THR A 9 12.90 3.04 3.63
C THR A 9 12.29 4.46 3.61
N ALA A 10 13.01 5.43 4.17
CA ALA A 10 12.58 6.83 4.17
C ALA A 10 12.39 7.37 2.73
N ASP A 11 13.29 7.01 1.81
CA ASP A 11 13.21 7.42 0.41
C ASP A 11 12.01 6.80 -0.31
N GLU A 12 11.71 5.53 -0.05
CA GLU A 12 10.54 4.86 -0.60
C GLU A 12 9.24 5.45 -0.07
N ARG A 13 9.18 5.77 1.22
CA ARG A 13 8.03 6.48 1.82
C ARG A 13 7.83 7.84 1.16
N SER A 14 8.90 8.60 0.97
CA SER A 14 8.85 9.90 0.29
C SER A 14 8.33 9.77 -1.15
N THR A 15 8.86 8.79 -1.89
CA THR A 15 8.46 8.50 -3.29
C THR A 15 6.98 8.10 -3.37
N LEU A 16 6.52 7.22 -2.48
CA LEU A 16 5.11 6.79 -2.46
C LEU A 16 4.17 7.92 -2.04
N SER A 17 4.60 8.78 -1.12
CA SER A 17 3.85 9.96 -0.70
C SER A 17 3.69 10.96 -1.86
N ALA A 18 4.79 11.23 -2.58
CA ALA A 18 4.76 12.06 -3.79
C ALA A 18 3.90 11.42 -4.89
N GLY A 19 4.05 10.11 -5.13
CA GLY A 19 3.22 9.36 -6.07
C GLY A 19 1.72 9.47 -5.76
N ARG A 20 1.35 9.41 -4.48
CA ARG A 20 -0.03 9.61 -4.02
C ARG A 20 -0.54 11.04 -4.23
N GLN A 21 0.33 12.04 -4.24
CA GLN A 21 -0.08 13.45 -4.39
C GLN A 21 -0.20 13.87 -5.85
N TYR A 22 0.67 13.37 -6.73
CA TYR A 22 0.83 13.91 -8.08
C TYR A 22 0.32 12.99 -9.19
N HIS A 23 0.06 11.71 -8.92
CA HIS A 23 -0.37 10.78 -9.96
C HIS A 23 -1.88 10.90 -10.28
N ARG A 24 -2.25 10.75 -11.55
CA ARG A 24 -3.65 10.91 -12.02
C ARG A 24 -4.49 9.65 -11.91
N GLN A 25 -3.85 8.48 -11.86
CA GLN A 25 -4.55 7.19 -11.87
C GLN A 25 -4.90 6.74 -10.45
N TYR A 26 -6.20 6.65 -10.15
CA TYR A 26 -6.72 6.22 -8.84
C TYR A 26 -6.14 4.89 -8.35
N GLN A 27 -5.99 3.89 -9.22
CA GLN A 27 -5.42 2.60 -8.85
C GLN A 27 -3.97 2.70 -8.36
N PHE A 28 -3.19 3.63 -8.93
CA PHE A 28 -1.83 3.89 -8.49
C PHE A 28 -1.81 4.62 -7.14
N LEU A 29 -2.72 5.58 -6.95
CA LEU A 29 -2.91 6.29 -5.68
C LEU A 29 -3.26 5.33 -4.53
N ASP A 30 -4.22 4.43 -4.78
CA ASP A 30 -4.65 3.42 -3.82
C ASP A 30 -3.54 2.42 -3.52
N ARG A 31 -2.76 2.01 -4.54
CA ARG A 31 -1.56 1.19 -4.34
C ARG A 31 -0.54 1.89 -3.45
N CYS A 32 -0.20 3.15 -3.74
CA CYS A 32 0.73 3.93 -2.92
C CYS A 32 0.24 4.06 -1.47
N HIS A 33 -1.05 4.36 -1.30
CA HIS A 33 -1.66 4.49 0.01
C HIS A 33 -1.69 3.17 0.78
N GLY A 34 -2.03 2.05 0.12
CA GLY A 34 -2.01 0.72 0.72
C GLY A 34 -0.62 0.26 1.15
N LEU A 35 0.42 0.61 0.38
CA LEU A 35 1.82 0.35 0.76
C LEU A 35 2.21 1.15 2.01
N LEU A 36 1.89 2.44 2.06
CA LEU A 36 2.15 3.29 3.23
C LEU A 36 1.45 2.75 4.49
N LEU A 37 0.17 2.39 4.39
CA LEU A 37 -0.58 1.81 5.50
C LEU A 37 0.04 0.50 5.99
N SER A 38 0.47 -0.38 5.07
CA SER A 38 1.13 -1.63 5.48
C SER A 38 2.45 -1.38 6.21
N ALA A 39 3.22 -0.37 5.78
CA ALA A 39 4.46 0.02 6.44
C ALA A 39 4.24 0.70 7.80
N ASP A 40 3.08 1.31 8.02
CA ASP A 40 2.65 1.87 9.31
C ASP A 40 2.06 0.80 10.25
N GLY A 41 2.05 -0.47 9.84
CA GLY A 41 1.62 -1.58 10.67
C GLY A 41 0.14 -1.96 10.51
N HIS A 42 -0.56 -1.42 9.50
CA HIS A 42 -1.91 -1.87 9.18
C HIS A 42 -1.88 -3.27 8.54
N ALA A 43 -2.71 -4.17 9.05
CA ALA A 43 -2.83 -5.51 8.50
C ALA A 43 -3.49 -5.47 7.11
N VAL A 44 -3.13 -6.43 6.26
CA VAL A 44 -3.73 -6.61 4.92
C VAL A 44 -5.27 -6.62 4.97
N ALA A 45 -5.87 -7.22 6.00
CA ALA A 45 -7.32 -7.23 6.16
C ALA A 45 -7.93 -5.83 6.35
N ALA A 46 -7.25 -4.94 7.08
CA ALA A 46 -7.68 -3.55 7.23
C ALA A 46 -7.55 -2.79 5.90
N ILE A 47 -6.44 -3.00 5.18
CA ILE A 47 -6.20 -2.42 3.85
C ILE A 47 -7.29 -2.86 2.86
N MET A 48 -7.63 -4.15 2.84
CA MET A 48 -8.73 -4.68 2.03
C MET A 48 -10.05 -3.98 2.33
N ALA A 49 -10.37 -3.73 3.61
CA ALA A 49 -11.60 -3.05 4.01
C ALA A 49 -11.61 -1.57 3.61
N VAL A 50 -10.46 -0.89 3.65
CA VAL A 50 -10.33 0.52 3.25
C VAL A 50 -10.54 0.69 1.74
N PHE A 51 -9.91 -0.15 0.92
CA PHE A 51 -9.96 -0.01 -0.54
C PHE A 51 -11.00 -0.92 -1.21
N GLN A 52 -11.72 -1.73 -0.44
CA GLN A 52 -12.69 -2.71 -0.94
C GLN A 52 -12.09 -3.67 -2.01
N VAL A 53 -10.81 -4.01 -1.86
CA VAL A 53 -10.08 -4.88 -2.80
C VAL A 53 -9.87 -6.28 -2.23
N SER A 54 -9.61 -7.23 -3.13
CA SER A 54 -9.30 -8.61 -2.76
C SER A 54 -7.93 -8.75 -2.11
N ARG A 55 -7.76 -9.79 -1.28
CA ARG A 55 -6.46 -10.11 -0.65
C ARG A 55 -5.33 -10.32 -1.67
N PRO A 56 -5.55 -11.04 -2.80
CA PRO A 56 -4.56 -11.12 -3.87
C PRO A 56 -4.13 -9.76 -4.43
N THR A 57 -5.06 -8.82 -4.59
CA THR A 57 -4.76 -7.46 -5.08
C THR A 57 -3.79 -6.74 -4.15
N VAL A 58 -4.01 -6.81 -2.83
CA VAL A 58 -3.10 -6.19 -1.85
C VAL A 58 -1.73 -6.86 -1.88
N TYR A 59 -1.66 -8.19 -1.99
CA TYR A 59 -0.36 -8.86 -2.13
C TYR A 59 0.35 -8.55 -3.45
N ALA A 60 -0.39 -8.35 -4.54
CA ALA A 60 0.18 -7.91 -5.82
C ALA A 60 0.79 -6.50 -5.69
N TRP A 61 0.23 -5.62 -4.87
CA TRP A 61 0.85 -4.33 -4.58
C TRP A 61 2.21 -4.48 -3.90
N PHE A 62 2.34 -5.45 -3.00
CA PHE A 62 3.56 -5.71 -2.22
C PHE A 62 4.64 -6.41 -3.05
N ASN A 63 4.24 -7.21 -4.03
CA ASN A 63 5.12 -7.96 -4.91
C ASN A 63 5.53 -7.11 -6.13
N ARG A 64 6.24 -6.01 -5.83
CA ARG A 64 6.59 -4.88 -6.70
C ARG A 64 6.55 -5.14 -8.21
#